data_AF-A0A1M5SMA9-F1
#
_entry.id   AF-A0A1M5SMA9-F1
#
_cell.length_a   1.000
_cell.length_b   1.000
_cell.length_c   1.000
_cell.angle_alpha   90.00
_cell.angle_beta   90.00
_cell.angle_gamma   90.00
#
_symmetry.space_group_name_H-M   'P 1'
#
loop_
_entity.id
_entity.type
_entity.pdbx_description
1 polymer ?
#
loop_
_entity_poly.entity_id
_entity_poly.type
_entity_poly.pdbx_seq_one_letter_code
_entity_poly.pdbx_strand_id
1 'polypeptide(L)'
;MDDFESKVTQLFKENFSESEGSSSIPQSVTTSGTGNIVSIGTNHINVTNQEVIVKPNVMPGSHHITSEQQYVIRGLVDDIVKAEKVSKAKPRNHAAVWSALKRKFKFSSYKFIEQVKYPEVEIHLRQSLGRLRRAKSSRQSPSWRRSRYGFIYARLKELERVEDKEWYLEFNFGCSSLTELTDEQLQQTYDWVASLKK
;
A
#
# COMPACT_ATOMS: atom_id res chain seq x y z
N MET A 1 -86.78 -17.14 7.20
CA MET A 1 -85.51 -16.51 6.76
C MET A 1 -84.47 -16.76 7.85
N ASP A 2 -84.48 -17.97 8.45
CA ASP A 2 -83.92 -18.24 9.78
C ASP A 2 -82.82 -19.32 9.77
N ASP A 3 -82.50 -19.85 8.59
CA ASP A 3 -81.56 -20.97 8.41
C ASP A 3 -80.13 -20.50 8.06
N PHE A 4 -79.97 -19.24 7.68
CA PHE A 4 -78.66 -18.64 7.42
C PHE A 4 -78.02 -18.11 8.71
N GLU A 5 -78.81 -17.46 9.56
CA GLU A 5 -78.34 -16.92 10.84
C GLU A 5 -77.97 -18.05 11.81
N SER A 6 -78.74 -19.15 11.86
CA SER A 6 -78.41 -20.31 12.69
C SER A 6 -77.05 -20.93 12.28
N LYS A 7 -76.79 -21.02 10.99
CA LYS A 7 -75.56 -21.60 10.43
C LYS A 7 -74.32 -20.72 10.66
N VAL A 8 -74.49 -19.40 10.57
CA VAL A 8 -73.42 -18.44 10.91
C VAL A 8 -73.12 -18.46 12.41
N THR A 9 -74.15 -18.56 13.25
CA THR A 9 -73.98 -18.63 14.71
C THR A 9 -73.31 -19.93 15.15
N GLN A 10 -73.59 -21.04 14.46
CA GLN A 10 -72.97 -22.34 14.72
C GLN A 10 -71.50 -22.38 14.28
N LEU A 11 -71.17 -21.78 13.13
CA LEU A 11 -69.79 -21.60 12.65
C LEU A 11 -68.94 -20.72 13.59
N PHE A 12 -69.54 -19.69 14.20
CA PHE A 12 -68.86 -18.86 15.19
C PHE A 12 -68.65 -19.59 16.52
N LYS A 13 -69.57 -20.49 16.90
CA LYS A 13 -69.48 -21.24 18.17
C LYS A 13 -68.51 -22.43 18.09
N GLU A 14 -68.38 -23.08 16.93
CA GLU A 14 -67.37 -24.13 16.69
C GLU A 14 -65.94 -23.57 16.63
N ASN A 15 -65.74 -22.34 16.16
CA ASN A 15 -64.40 -21.72 16.08
C ASN A 15 -63.92 -21.08 17.39
N PHE A 16 -64.78 -20.97 18.42
CA PHE A 16 -64.47 -20.35 19.71
C PHE A 16 -64.67 -21.29 20.91
N SER A 17 -64.73 -22.61 20.70
CA SER A 17 -64.55 -23.53 21.83
C SER A 17 -63.10 -23.44 22.31
N GLU A 18 -62.91 -22.81 23.47
CA GLU A 18 -61.66 -22.69 24.19
C GLU A 18 -60.91 -24.02 24.19
N SER A 19 -59.81 -24.08 23.43
CA SER A 19 -58.77 -25.05 23.76
C SER A 19 -58.19 -24.60 25.10
N GLU A 20 -58.48 -25.36 26.15
CA GLU A 20 -57.72 -25.43 27.40
C GLU A 20 -56.28 -25.85 27.07
N GLY A 21 -55.51 -24.90 26.52
CA GLY A 21 -54.08 -25.00 26.27
C GLY A 21 -53.39 -24.10 27.27
N SER A 22 -52.66 -24.71 28.19
CA SER A 22 -51.86 -24.03 29.21
C SER A 22 -51.15 -22.78 28.63
N SER A 23 -51.43 -21.60 29.18
CA SER A 23 -50.72 -20.38 28.81
C SER A 23 -49.27 -20.43 29.30
N SER A 24 -48.39 -21.06 28.51
CA SER A 24 -46.97 -20.84 28.67
C SER A 24 -46.68 -19.42 28.18
N ILE A 25 -46.54 -18.49 29.13
CA ILE A 25 -45.97 -17.16 28.89
C ILE A 25 -44.71 -17.35 28.03
N PRO A 26 -44.56 -16.68 26.87
CA PRO A 26 -43.30 -16.74 26.15
C PRO A 26 -42.23 -16.11 27.04
N GLN A 27 -41.40 -16.95 27.67
CA GLN A 27 -40.27 -16.47 28.46
C GLN A 27 -39.28 -15.79 27.51
N SER A 28 -39.25 -14.47 27.54
CA SER A 28 -38.19 -13.66 26.96
C SER A 28 -36.91 -13.93 27.77
N VAL A 29 -35.98 -14.70 27.18
CA VAL A 29 -34.65 -14.90 27.75
C VAL A 29 -33.72 -13.85 27.13
N THR A 30 -33.44 -12.78 27.87
CA THR A 30 -32.47 -11.76 27.47
C THR A 30 -31.09 -12.16 27.97
N THR A 31 -30.23 -12.68 27.09
CA THR A 31 -28.82 -12.97 27.41
C THR A 31 -27.93 -11.82 26.96
N SER A 32 -27.24 -11.16 27.91
CA SER A 32 -26.22 -10.14 27.62
C SER A 32 -24.83 -10.67 27.99
N GLY A 33 -23.90 -10.68 27.03
CA GLY A 33 -22.55 -11.23 27.19
C GLY A 33 -21.93 -11.61 25.84
N THR A 34 -20.65 -11.99 25.84
CA THR A 34 -19.91 -12.42 24.64
C THR A 34 -19.88 -13.94 24.57
N GLY A 35 -20.37 -14.54 23.48
CA GLY A 35 -20.43 -15.99 23.30
C GLY A 35 -21.72 -16.66 23.78
N ASN A 36 -22.86 -15.99 23.62
CA ASN A 36 -24.16 -16.50 24.10
C ASN A 36 -24.65 -17.67 23.23
N ILE A 37 -25.11 -18.72 23.89
CA ILE A 37 -25.80 -19.86 23.27
C ILE A 37 -27.26 -19.75 23.69
N VAL A 38 -28.16 -19.56 22.72
CA VAL A 38 -29.60 -19.55 22.98
C VAL A 38 -30.13 -20.92 22.55
N SER A 39 -30.65 -21.68 23.51
CA SER A 39 -31.27 -22.99 23.26
C SER A 39 -32.75 -22.80 23.00
N ILE A 40 -33.22 -23.16 21.79
CA ILE A 40 -34.65 -23.19 21.45
C ILE A 40 -35.00 -24.65 21.16
N GLY A 41 -35.67 -25.31 22.11
CA GLY A 41 -35.94 -26.75 22.03
C GLY A 41 -34.66 -27.58 21.97
N THR A 42 -34.60 -28.57 21.06
CA THR A 42 -33.49 -29.53 20.91
C THR A 42 -32.29 -28.98 20.10
N ASN A 43 -32.39 -27.77 19.54
CA ASN A 43 -31.37 -27.20 18.68
C ASN A 43 -30.70 -25.99 19.38
N HIS A 44 -29.37 -26.00 19.41
CA HIS A 44 -28.58 -24.87 19.91
C HIS A 44 -28.18 -23.97 18.75
N ILE A 45 -28.55 -22.68 18.81
CA ILE A 45 -28.13 -21.68 17.82
C ILE A 45 -27.02 -20.83 18.45
N ASN A 46 -25.80 -20.95 17.90
CA ASN A 46 -24.68 -20.08 18.26
C ASN A 46 -24.82 -18.75 17.52
N VAL A 47 -25.37 -17.74 18.20
CA VAL A 47 -25.46 -16.38 17.64
C VAL A 47 -24.15 -15.65 17.94
N THR A 48 -23.19 -15.73 17.01
CA THR A 48 -22.00 -14.87 17.06
C THR A 48 -22.34 -13.53 16.43
N ASN A 49 -22.71 -12.55 17.27
CA ASN A 49 -22.83 -11.16 16.83
C ASN A 49 -21.44 -10.63 16.49
N GLN A 50 -21.05 -10.69 15.21
CA GLN A 50 -19.84 -10.02 14.73
C GLN A 50 -20.16 -8.54 14.52
N GLU A 51 -19.49 -7.66 15.26
CA GLU A 51 -19.57 -6.22 15.05
C GLU A 51 -19.07 -5.88 13.64
N VAL A 52 -19.98 -5.48 12.75
CA VAL A 52 -19.62 -4.98 11.42
C VAL A 52 -19.07 -3.56 11.59
N ILE A 53 -17.76 -3.44 11.72
CA ILE A 53 -17.08 -2.14 11.75
C ILE A 53 -17.11 -1.54 10.34
N VAL A 54 -18.12 -0.70 10.07
CA VAL A 54 -18.21 0.05 8.81
C VAL A 54 -17.20 1.20 8.87
N LYS A 55 -16.10 1.08 8.11
CA LYS A 55 -15.11 2.16 7.97
C LYS A 55 -15.62 3.16 6.93
N PRO A 56 -15.83 4.44 7.27
CA PRO A 56 -16.26 5.44 6.30
C PRO A 56 -15.21 5.62 5.20
N ASN A 57 -15.64 5.52 3.94
CA ASN A 57 -14.78 5.73 2.78
C ASN A 57 -14.60 7.23 2.54
N VAL A 58 -13.58 7.83 3.17
CA VAL A 58 -13.24 9.23 2.95
C VAL A 58 -12.51 9.35 1.60
N MET A 59 -13.16 9.93 0.60
CA MET A 59 -12.55 10.19 -0.70
C MET A 59 -11.70 11.47 -0.66
N PRO A 60 -10.55 11.52 -1.36
CA PRO A 60 -9.78 12.75 -1.49
C PRO A 60 -10.58 13.80 -2.28
N GLY A 61 -10.78 14.98 -1.69
CA GLY A 61 -11.36 16.13 -2.39
C GLY A 61 -10.38 16.77 -3.40
N SER A 62 -10.87 17.74 -4.18
CA SER A 62 -10.13 18.41 -5.28
C SER A 62 -8.84 19.13 -4.88
N HIS A 63 -8.64 19.44 -3.60
CA HIS A 63 -7.44 20.08 -3.07
C HIS A 63 -6.27 19.10 -2.84
N HIS A 64 -6.54 17.80 -2.96
CA HIS A 64 -5.56 16.74 -2.76
C HIS A 64 -4.94 16.28 -4.07
N ILE A 65 -3.83 15.55 -3.93
CA ILE A 65 -3.10 14.98 -5.06
C ILE A 65 -3.94 14.04 -5.92
N THR A 66 -3.70 14.10 -7.23
CA THR A 66 -4.37 13.25 -8.22
C THR A 66 -3.96 11.78 -8.07
N SER A 67 -4.74 10.85 -8.63
CA SER A 67 -4.43 9.42 -8.63
C SER A 67 -3.08 9.10 -9.29
N GLU A 68 -2.70 9.85 -10.33
CA GLU A 68 -1.41 9.71 -11.01
C GLU A 68 -0.26 10.08 -10.09
N GLN A 69 -0.37 11.20 -9.39
CA GLN A 69 0.61 11.66 -8.41
C GLN A 69 0.74 10.68 -7.23
N GLN A 70 -0.38 10.11 -6.78
CA GLN A 70 -0.37 9.06 -5.76
C GLN A 70 0.40 7.81 -6.23
N TYR A 71 0.24 7.42 -7.50
CA TYR A 71 0.99 6.31 -8.09
C TYR A 71 2.49 6.58 -8.13
N VAL A 72 2.90 7.79 -8.53
CA VAL A 72 4.31 8.20 -8.54
C VAL A 72 4.92 8.12 -7.14
N ILE A 73 4.25 8.65 -6.12
CA ILE A 73 4.72 8.61 -4.72
C ILE A 73 4.87 7.15 -4.26
N ARG A 74 3.89 6.29 -4.56
CA ARG A 74 3.94 4.87 -4.20
C ARG A 74 5.13 4.18 -4.87
N GLY A 75 5.34 4.40 -6.17
CA GLY A 75 6.48 3.85 -6.91
C GLY A 75 7.81 4.30 -6.32
N LEU A 76 7.94 5.57 -5.95
CA LEU A 76 9.15 6.10 -5.30
C LEU A 76 9.40 5.45 -3.93
N VAL A 77 8.35 5.20 -3.13
CA VAL A 77 8.48 4.50 -1.84
C VAL A 77 8.92 3.05 -2.04
N ASP A 78 8.35 2.34 -3.01
CA ASP A 78 8.73 0.96 -3.34
C ASP A 78 10.20 0.89 -3.79
N ASP A 79 10.64 1.84 -4.62
CA ASP A 79 12.03 1.97 -5.06
C ASP A 79 13.00 2.27 -3.91
N ILE A 80 12.58 3.10 -2.94
CA ILE A 80 13.37 3.37 -1.73
C ILE A 80 13.54 2.09 -0.91
N VAL A 81 12.47 1.32 -0.70
CA VAL A 81 12.56 0.06 0.07
C VAL A 81 13.44 -0.96 -0.65
N LYS A 82 13.33 -1.08 -1.98
CA LYS A 82 14.23 -1.93 -2.78
C LYS A 82 15.69 -1.47 -2.64
N ALA A 83 15.95 -0.17 -2.75
CA ALA A 83 17.30 0.38 -2.60
C ALA A 83 17.85 0.19 -1.19
N GLU A 84 17.03 0.33 -0.15
CA GLU A 84 17.44 0.09 1.23
C GLU A 84 17.81 -1.37 1.49
N LYS A 85 17.06 -2.33 0.94
CA LYS A 85 17.37 -3.77 1.05
C LYS A 85 18.76 -4.11 0.51
N VAL A 86 19.17 -3.43 -0.55
CA VAL A 86 20.48 -3.62 -1.16
C VAL A 86 21.57 -2.87 -0.39
N SER A 87 21.26 -1.69 0.13
CA SER A 87 22.26 -0.78 0.70
C SER A 87 22.49 -0.96 2.21
N LYS A 88 21.53 -1.44 2.98
CA LYS A 88 21.64 -1.45 4.45
C LYS A 88 21.51 -2.85 5.01
N ALA A 89 22.34 -3.17 6.00
CA ALA A 89 22.23 -4.41 6.77
C ALA A 89 20.88 -4.51 7.52
N LYS A 90 20.30 -3.38 7.94
CA LYS A 90 18.96 -3.28 8.51
C LYS A 90 18.08 -2.38 7.64
N PRO A 91 17.41 -2.94 6.62
CA PRO A 91 16.58 -2.17 5.71
C PRO A 91 15.24 -1.77 6.36
N ARG A 92 14.74 -0.58 6.04
CA ARG A 92 13.39 -0.16 6.41
C ARG A 92 12.38 -0.83 5.51
N ASN A 93 11.27 -1.25 6.11
CA ASN A 93 10.11 -1.71 5.38
C ASN A 93 9.25 -0.52 4.89
N HIS A 94 8.25 -0.81 4.07
CA HIS A 94 7.32 0.22 3.57
C HIS A 94 6.69 1.02 4.73
N ALA A 95 6.29 0.36 5.82
CA ALA A 95 5.67 1.02 6.97
C ALA A 95 6.57 2.07 7.63
N ALA A 96 7.87 1.79 7.74
CA ALA A 96 8.84 2.72 8.29
C ALA A 96 9.09 3.92 7.35
N VAL A 97 9.12 3.70 6.03
CA VAL A 97 9.22 4.79 5.04
C VAL A 97 7.98 5.67 5.07
N TRP A 98 6.79 5.07 5.07
CA TRP A 98 5.52 5.81 5.19
C TRP A 98 5.40 6.57 6.50
N SER A 99 5.79 5.97 7.62
CA SER A 99 5.81 6.63 8.92
C SER A 99 6.75 7.84 8.95
N ALA A 100 7.92 7.72 8.32
CA ALA A 100 8.85 8.85 8.21
C ALA A 100 8.28 9.98 7.33
N LEU A 101 7.63 9.63 6.22
CA LEU A 101 7.01 10.60 5.31
C LEU A 101 5.84 11.33 5.99
N LYS A 102 4.97 10.57 6.65
CA LYS A 102 3.84 11.07 7.43
C LYS A 102 4.28 12.02 8.54
N ARG A 103 5.35 11.69 9.26
CA ARG A 103 5.90 12.56 10.32
C ARG A 103 6.45 13.87 9.75
N LYS A 104 7.09 13.83 8.58
CA LYS A 104 7.71 15.02 7.97
C LYS A 104 6.67 15.98 7.39
N PHE A 105 5.70 15.46 6.63
CA PHE A 105 4.73 16.27 5.90
C PHE A 105 3.36 16.38 6.61
N LYS A 106 3.21 15.75 7.78
CA LYS A 106 2.05 15.84 8.68
C LYS A 106 0.70 15.52 8.02
N PHE A 107 0.62 14.46 7.22
CA PHE A 107 -0.64 14.00 6.61
C PHE A 107 -1.20 12.74 7.31
N SER A 108 -2.51 12.52 7.24
CA SER A 108 -3.15 11.33 7.81
C SER A 108 -2.92 10.08 6.93
N SER A 109 -3.15 10.22 5.63
CA SER A 109 -2.87 9.25 4.56
C SER A 109 -2.26 9.97 3.36
N TYR A 110 -1.44 9.27 2.57
CA TYR A 110 -0.81 9.87 1.39
C TYR A 110 -1.83 10.34 0.35
N LYS A 111 -3.04 9.76 0.34
CA LYS A 111 -4.15 10.22 -0.50
C LYS A 111 -4.65 11.63 -0.16
N PHE A 112 -4.40 12.08 1.08
CA PHE A 112 -4.77 13.40 1.58
C PHE A 112 -3.59 14.37 1.60
N ILE A 113 -2.56 14.13 0.79
CA ILE A 113 -1.52 15.14 0.57
C ILE A 113 -2.15 16.27 -0.24
N GLU A 114 -1.98 17.50 0.22
CA GLU A 114 -2.40 18.69 -0.51
C GLU A 114 -1.58 18.84 -1.80
N GLN A 115 -2.24 19.27 -2.89
CA GLN A 115 -1.61 19.48 -4.19
C GLN A 115 -0.36 20.37 -4.10
N VAL A 116 -0.40 21.40 -3.25
CA VAL A 116 0.69 22.36 -3.04
C VAL A 116 1.95 21.69 -2.48
N LYS A 117 1.78 20.65 -1.65
CA LYS A 117 2.89 19.94 -0.98
C LYS A 117 3.46 18.80 -1.84
N TYR A 118 2.78 18.41 -2.91
CA TYR A 118 3.24 17.36 -3.82
C TYR A 118 4.69 17.52 -4.30
N PRO A 119 5.11 18.68 -4.87
CA PRO A 119 6.48 18.82 -5.38
C PRO A 119 7.53 18.64 -4.28
N GLU A 120 7.28 19.12 -3.06
CA GLU A 120 8.20 18.95 -1.94
C GLU A 120 8.33 17.48 -1.51
N VAL A 121 7.21 16.75 -1.51
CA VAL A 121 7.17 15.31 -1.21
C VAL A 121 7.96 14.55 -2.26
N GLU A 122 7.72 14.82 -3.54
CA GLU A 122 8.42 14.17 -4.65
C GLU A 122 9.93 14.41 -4.59
N ILE A 123 10.35 15.67 -4.44
CA ILE A 123 11.77 16.04 -4.32
C ILE A 123 12.41 15.30 -3.14
N HIS A 124 11.74 15.26 -1.99
CA HIS A 124 12.28 14.58 -0.82
C HIS A 124 12.48 13.08 -1.04
N LEU A 125 11.54 12.41 -1.69
CA LEU A 125 11.63 10.98 -2.00
C LEU A 125 12.74 10.72 -3.02
N ARG A 126 12.83 11.51 -4.10
CA ARG A 126 13.90 11.40 -5.09
C ARG A 126 15.29 11.63 -4.48
N GLN A 127 15.43 12.64 -3.62
CA GLN A 127 16.68 12.89 -2.90
C GLN A 127 17.05 11.70 -2.00
N SER A 128 16.07 11.14 -1.29
CA SER A 128 16.29 9.98 -0.41
C SER A 128 16.74 8.75 -1.20
N LEU A 129 16.10 8.49 -2.34
CA LEU A 129 16.50 7.43 -3.26
C LEU A 129 17.92 7.65 -3.83
N GLY A 130 18.24 8.89 -4.22
CA GLY A 130 19.57 9.26 -4.70
C GLY A 130 20.66 9.00 -3.65
N ARG A 131 20.43 9.37 -2.39
CA ARG A 131 21.37 9.08 -1.29
C ARG A 131 21.60 7.59 -1.10
N LEU A 132 20.55 6.78 -1.14
CA LEU A 132 20.65 5.32 -1.00
C LEU A 132 21.41 4.68 -2.16
N ARG A 133 21.16 5.12 -3.39
CA ARG A 133 21.86 4.64 -4.60
C ARG A 133 23.33 5.08 -4.67
N ARG A 134 23.74 6.11 -3.93
CA ARG A 134 25.14 6.56 -3.84
C ARG A 134 25.92 5.91 -2.71
N ALA A 135 25.23 5.30 -1.74
CA ALA A 135 25.86 4.68 -0.58
C ALA A 135 26.85 3.57 -1.00
N LYS A 136 28.02 3.49 -0.33
CA LYS A 136 29.11 2.56 -0.69
C LYS A 136 28.66 1.10 -0.71
N SER A 137 27.79 0.71 0.22
CA SER A 137 27.20 -0.63 0.31
C SER A 137 26.31 -1.01 -0.88
N SER A 138 25.69 -0.04 -1.56
CA SER A 138 24.88 -0.33 -2.76
C SER A 138 25.72 -0.79 -3.94
N ARG A 139 27.03 -0.53 -3.93
CA ARG A 139 27.96 -0.84 -5.03
C ARG A 139 28.26 -2.33 -5.16
N GLN A 140 28.05 -3.12 -4.10
CA GLN A 140 28.33 -4.55 -4.09
C GLN A 140 27.29 -5.39 -4.84
N SER A 141 26.15 -4.81 -5.24
CA SER A 141 25.13 -5.54 -6.00
C SER A 141 25.48 -5.64 -7.49
N PRO A 142 25.34 -6.82 -8.13
CA PRO A 142 25.44 -6.95 -9.59
C PRO A 142 24.49 -6.03 -10.36
N SER A 143 23.33 -5.69 -9.76
CA SER A 143 22.37 -4.76 -10.35
C SER A 143 22.91 -3.32 -10.45
N TRP A 144 23.80 -2.94 -9.53
CA TRP A 144 24.40 -1.62 -9.50
C TRP A 144 25.35 -1.42 -10.69
N ARG A 145 26.24 -2.39 -10.95
CA ARG A 145 27.13 -2.36 -12.13
C ARG A 145 26.34 -2.26 -13.43
N ARG A 146 25.32 -3.10 -13.63
CA ARG A 146 24.47 -3.06 -14.84
C ARG A 146 23.79 -1.69 -15.03
N SER A 147 23.27 -1.11 -13.96
CA SER A 147 22.66 0.22 -14.01
C SER A 147 23.66 1.31 -14.40
N ARG A 148 24.91 1.22 -13.93
CA ARG A 148 25.99 2.16 -14.28
C ARG A 148 26.40 2.02 -15.74
N TYR A 149 26.60 0.80 -16.22
CA TYR A 149 26.90 0.57 -17.63
C TYR A 149 25.81 1.14 -18.54
N GLY A 150 24.53 0.82 -18.24
CA GLY A 150 23.40 1.33 -19.03
C GLY A 150 23.36 2.86 -19.09
N PHE A 151 23.58 3.53 -17.95
CA PHE A 151 23.61 4.99 -17.91
C PHE A 151 24.79 5.57 -18.72
N ILE A 152 26.00 5.03 -18.53
CA ILE A 152 27.20 5.50 -19.22
C ILE A 152 26.99 5.40 -20.74
N TYR A 153 26.57 4.23 -21.24
CA TYR A 153 26.34 4.03 -22.67
C TYR A 153 25.21 4.91 -23.21
N ALA A 154 24.08 5.00 -22.50
CA ALA A 154 22.96 5.81 -22.93
C ALA A 154 23.33 7.31 -23.02
N ARG A 155 24.04 7.82 -22.02
CA ARG A 155 24.43 9.23 -21.95
C ARG A 155 25.49 9.59 -22.97
N LEU A 156 26.51 8.75 -23.16
CA LEU A 156 27.54 8.99 -24.17
C LEU A 156 26.96 8.93 -25.59
N LYS A 157 26.00 8.03 -25.84
CA LYS A 157 25.27 7.96 -27.10
C LYS A 157 24.45 9.24 -27.34
N GLU A 158 23.78 9.76 -26.31
CA GLU A 158 23.01 11.02 -26.38
C GLU A 158 23.91 12.24 -26.68
N LEU A 159 25.15 12.21 -26.21
CA LEU A 159 26.14 13.27 -26.42
C LEU A 159 27.00 13.06 -27.68
N GLU A 160 26.85 11.95 -28.39
CA GLU A 160 27.70 11.56 -29.55
C GLU A 160 29.21 11.48 -29.22
N ARG A 161 29.56 11.23 -27.95
CA ARG A 161 30.94 11.17 -27.44
C ARG A 161 31.34 9.77 -26.98
N VAL A 162 30.95 8.76 -27.75
CA VAL A 162 31.18 7.35 -27.37
C VAL A 162 32.68 7.01 -27.33
N GLU A 163 33.48 7.66 -28.19
CA GLU A 163 34.93 7.45 -28.32
C GLU A 163 35.70 7.99 -27.10
N ASP A 164 35.26 9.09 -26.51
CA ASP A 164 35.86 9.70 -25.31
C ASP A 164 35.92 8.76 -24.11
N LYS A 165 35.03 7.76 -24.06
CA LYS A 165 35.05 6.69 -23.05
C LYS A 165 36.38 5.95 -23.09
N GLU A 166 36.84 5.57 -24.27
CA GLU A 166 38.02 4.71 -24.43
C GLU A 166 39.27 5.47 -24.00
N TRP A 167 39.37 6.73 -24.46
CA TRP A 167 40.41 7.65 -24.00
C TRP A 167 40.40 7.84 -22.48
N TYR A 168 39.23 8.08 -21.88
CA TYR A 168 39.12 8.30 -20.42
C TYR A 168 39.52 7.06 -19.63
N LEU A 169 39.13 5.86 -20.09
CA LEU A 169 39.45 4.59 -19.43
C LEU A 169 40.94 4.26 -19.51
N GLU A 170 41.55 4.45 -20.68
CA GLU A 170 42.97 4.21 -20.88
C GLU A 170 43.81 5.21 -20.08
N PHE A 171 43.48 6.50 -20.13
CA PHE A 171 44.24 7.55 -19.47
C PHE A 171 44.18 7.49 -17.93
N ASN A 172 42.99 7.23 -17.34
CA ASN A 172 42.83 7.25 -15.88
C ASN A 172 43.09 5.90 -15.22
N PHE A 173 42.82 4.79 -15.91
CA PHE A 173 42.82 3.46 -15.30
C PHE A 173 43.69 2.44 -16.05
N GLY A 174 44.13 2.74 -17.27
CA GLY A 174 44.89 1.79 -18.09
C GLY A 174 44.08 0.56 -18.52
N CYS A 175 42.75 0.65 -18.53
CA CYS A 175 41.85 -0.45 -18.89
C CYS A 175 41.17 -0.17 -20.23
N SER A 176 40.85 -1.24 -20.96
CA SER A 176 40.17 -1.15 -22.27
C SER A 176 38.66 -1.37 -22.17
N SER A 177 38.18 -1.96 -21.06
CA SER A 177 36.76 -2.26 -20.86
C SER A 177 36.21 -1.78 -19.52
N LEU A 178 34.96 -1.34 -19.53
CA LEU A 178 34.18 -1.02 -18.31
C LEU A 178 33.99 -2.23 -17.37
N THR A 179 34.15 -3.45 -17.87
CA THR A 179 34.02 -4.68 -17.08
C THR A 179 35.24 -4.95 -16.20
N GLU A 180 36.39 -4.38 -16.54
CA GLU A 180 37.66 -4.55 -15.81
C GLU A 180 37.77 -3.61 -14.61
N LEU A 181 36.90 -2.58 -14.56
CA LEU A 181 36.92 -1.57 -13.51
C LEU A 181 36.46 -2.13 -12.16
N THR A 182 37.15 -1.69 -11.12
CA THR A 182 36.65 -1.79 -9.74
C THR A 182 35.38 -0.95 -9.56
N ASP A 183 34.59 -1.24 -8.53
CA ASP A 183 33.36 -0.48 -8.24
C ASP A 183 33.61 1.00 -7.97
N GLU A 184 34.80 1.35 -7.49
CA GLU A 184 35.18 2.73 -7.21
C GLU A 184 35.51 3.48 -8.50
N GLN A 185 36.29 2.86 -9.41
CA GLN A 185 36.61 3.42 -10.73
C GLN A 185 35.37 3.51 -11.64
N LEU A 186 34.47 2.53 -11.58
CA LEU A 186 33.20 2.59 -12.32
C LEU A 186 32.31 3.75 -11.84
N GLN A 187 32.30 4.03 -10.53
CA GLN A 187 31.56 5.17 -10.01
C GLN A 187 32.21 6.51 -10.42
N GLN A 188 33.55 6.61 -10.44
CA GLN A 188 34.26 7.79 -10.95
C GLN A 188 33.93 8.06 -12.43
N THR A 189 33.97 7.01 -13.26
CA THR A 189 33.60 7.10 -14.68
C THR A 189 32.15 7.57 -14.83
N TYR A 190 31.23 7.02 -14.04
CA TYR A 190 29.84 7.47 -14.02
C TYR A 190 29.69 8.95 -13.65
N ASP A 191 30.37 9.41 -12.61
CA ASP A 191 30.28 10.80 -12.14
C ASP A 191 30.87 11.77 -13.18
N TRP A 192 31.96 11.37 -13.85
CA TRP A 192 32.52 12.10 -14.99
C TRP A 192 31.52 12.21 -16.13
N VAL A 193 30.95 11.09 -16.62
CA VAL A 193 29.93 11.10 -17.70
C VAL A 193 28.70 11.93 -17.31
N ALA A 194 28.27 11.86 -16.04
CA ALA A 194 27.16 12.64 -15.55
C ALA A 194 27.45 14.15 -15.50
N SER A 195 28.72 14.54 -15.35
CA SER A 195 29.15 15.95 -15.39
C SER A 195 29.27 16.53 -16.81
N LEU A 196 29.29 15.68 -17.84
CA LEU A 196 29.37 16.13 -19.23
C LEU A 196 28.10 16.88 -19.62
N LYS A 197 28.30 18.12 -20.05
CA LYS A 197 27.25 18.97 -20.63
C LYS A 197 27.15 18.69 -22.12
N LYS A 198 25.95 18.86 -22.65
CA LYS A 198 25.70 18.90 -24.09
C LYS A 198 26.24 20.22 -24.65
#